data_AF-A0A8H7EZG8-F1
#
_entry.id   AF-A0A8H7EZG8-F1
#
_cell.length_a   1.000
_cell.length_b   1.000
_cell.length_c   1.000
_cell.angle_alpha   90.00
_cell.angle_beta   90.00
_cell.angle_gamma   90.00
#
_symmetry.space_group_name_H-M   'P 1'
#
loop_
_entity.id
_entity.type
_entity.pdbx_description
1 polymer ?
#
loop_
_entity_poly.entity_id
_entity_poly.type
_entity_poly.pdbx_seq_one_letter_code
_entity_poly.pdbx_strand_id
1 'polypeptide(L)'
;MAKPQPQPLVCVFLKLPPSHQSAQGLYEIAWNVFLPQLNRLNNAIETAQATHPVTEARKIWSEARASASRKMEELQSITITCSDIALGFLSFLHALRTGRRNSEAYHAFLDSTREAFDVAGIAQEAMLDFREDIRIVVGRIATLLSNDGKDISSFVTESSQSLLKLATGVEECNAILEEYREAIKEAQRQSLDEKDNPPSEEEFHMVQEKWQAYKLVAEPTLYNWPQLKDAVLGDEDYDGPAMSSNNLTGSTAPSISSKSHKIFFWRKLFRRIFRVFHRRESVR
;
A
#
# COMPACT_ATOMS: atom_id res chain seq x y z
N MET A 1 48.35 14.76 2.60
CA MET A 1 47.88 13.41 2.23
C MET A 1 46.36 13.43 2.24
N ALA A 2 45.72 13.29 1.07
CA ALA A 2 44.27 13.20 0.99
C ALA A 2 43.83 11.79 1.41
N LYS A 3 42.85 11.69 2.32
CA LYS A 3 42.21 10.39 2.62
C LYS A 3 41.58 9.87 1.31
N PRO A 4 41.85 8.62 0.90
CA PRO A 4 41.13 8.03 -0.23
C PRO A 4 39.63 8.08 0.10
N GLN A 5 38.82 8.56 -0.85
CA GLN A 5 37.37 8.48 -0.72
C GLN A 5 36.99 6.99 -0.66
N PRO A 6 36.17 6.58 0.32
CA PRO A 6 35.69 5.21 0.37
C PRO A 6 34.89 4.93 -0.90
N GLN A 7 35.28 3.90 -1.64
CA GLN A 7 34.51 3.41 -2.79
C GLN A 7 33.14 2.92 -2.29
N PRO A 8 32.07 3.13 -3.06
CA PRO A 8 30.76 2.61 -2.69
C PRO A 8 30.82 1.08 -2.59
N LEU A 9 30.43 0.55 -1.43
CA LEU A 9 30.29 -0.89 -1.21
C LEU A 9 29.19 -1.40 -2.16
N VAL A 10 29.56 -2.27 -3.08
CA VAL A 10 28.64 -2.97 -3.96
C VAL A 10 28.30 -4.30 -3.32
N CYS A 11 27.02 -4.54 -3.02
CA CYS A 11 26.56 -5.87 -2.63
C CYS A 11 26.60 -6.78 -3.86
N VAL A 12 27.49 -7.77 -3.84
CA VAL A 12 27.65 -8.71 -4.95
C VAL A 12 27.03 -10.06 -4.61
N PHE A 13 27.05 -10.45 -3.33
CA PHE A 13 26.63 -11.76 -2.85
C PHE A 13 25.30 -11.71 -2.11
N LEU A 14 25.15 -10.78 -1.18
CA LEU A 14 23.99 -10.70 -0.32
C LEU A 14 22.98 -9.68 -0.86
N LYS A 15 21.74 -10.11 -1.05
CA LYS A 15 20.68 -9.23 -1.59
C LYS A 15 20.16 -8.27 -0.52
N LEU A 16 19.91 -7.04 -0.95
CA LEU A 16 19.31 -6.00 -0.11
C LEU A 16 17.79 -6.24 0.04
N PRO A 17 17.18 -5.74 1.13
CA PRO A 17 15.73 -5.79 1.27
C PRO A 17 15.03 -4.95 0.20
N PRO A 18 13.73 -5.20 -0.04
CA PRO A 18 12.86 -4.26 -0.74
C PRO A 18 12.92 -2.85 -0.14
N SER A 19 12.41 -1.88 -0.91
CA SER A 19 12.32 -0.50 -0.44
C SER A 19 11.57 -0.43 0.90
N HIS A 20 12.12 0.31 1.85
CA HIS A 20 11.52 0.54 3.18
C HIS A 20 10.15 1.22 3.10
N GLN A 21 9.78 1.76 1.94
CA GLN A 21 8.54 2.48 1.72
C GLN A 21 7.37 1.57 1.37
N SER A 22 7.57 0.27 1.12
CA SER A 22 6.50 -0.60 0.65
C SER A 22 5.34 -0.72 1.65
N ALA A 23 5.59 -1.16 2.89
CA ALA A 23 4.54 -1.29 3.91
C ALA A 23 3.97 0.07 4.33
N GLN A 24 4.85 1.05 4.61
CA GLN A 24 4.45 2.39 5.03
C GLN A 24 3.60 3.09 3.97
N GLY A 25 4.02 3.07 2.71
CA GLY A 25 3.34 3.75 1.62
C GLY A 25 1.94 3.18 1.38
N LEU A 26 1.79 1.85 1.45
CA LEU A 26 0.47 1.21 1.33
C LEU A 26 -0.47 1.63 2.46
N TYR A 27 -0.01 1.60 3.71
CA TYR A 27 -0.81 2.05 4.84
C TYR A 27 -1.17 3.54 4.73
N GLU A 28 -0.20 4.38 4.35
CA GLU A 28 -0.44 5.82 4.19
C GLU A 28 -1.46 6.13 3.08
N ILE A 29 -1.46 5.40 1.96
CA ILE A 29 -2.48 5.56 0.92
C ILE A 29 -3.84 5.12 1.45
N ALA A 30 -3.92 3.96 2.10
CA ALA A 30 -5.18 3.44 2.62
C ALA A 30 -5.79 4.39 3.68
N TRP A 31 -4.95 4.90 4.58
CA TRP A 31 -5.37 5.81 5.65
C TRP A 31 -5.67 7.24 5.16
N ASN A 32 -4.82 7.81 4.30
CA ASN A 32 -4.90 9.23 3.95
C ASN A 32 -5.63 9.50 2.63
N VAL A 33 -5.82 8.49 1.78
CA VAL A 33 -6.52 8.60 0.50
C VAL A 33 -7.83 7.83 0.54
N PHE A 34 -7.78 6.51 0.75
CA PHE A 34 -8.97 5.66 0.61
C PHE A 34 -10.03 5.99 1.65
N LEU A 35 -9.70 5.91 2.94
CA LEU A 35 -10.66 6.17 4.02
C LEU A 35 -11.31 7.58 3.91
N PRO A 36 -10.57 8.69 3.71
CA PRO A 36 -11.18 10.00 3.54
C PRO A 36 -12.09 10.11 2.32
N GLN A 37 -11.76 9.46 1.19
CA GLN A 37 -12.62 9.48 0.01
C GLN A 37 -13.88 8.63 0.22
N LEU A 38 -13.78 7.48 0.88
CA LEU A 38 -14.95 6.67 1.26
C LEU A 38 -15.88 7.44 2.21
N ASN A 39 -15.33 8.20 3.16
CA ASN A 39 -16.13 9.05 4.05
C ASN A 39 -16.79 10.22 3.31
N ARG A 40 -16.11 10.82 2.32
CA ARG A 40 -16.73 11.84 1.45
C ARG A 40 -17.88 11.27 0.63
N LEU A 41 -17.70 10.07 0.07
CA LEU A 41 -18.77 9.37 -0.65
C LEU A 41 -19.95 9.10 0.28
N ASN A 42 -19.70 8.62 1.50
CA ASN A 42 -20.74 8.42 2.52
C ASN A 42 -21.54 9.70 2.78
N ASN A 43 -20.85 10.81 3.07
CA ASN A 43 -21.50 12.08 3.36
C ASN A 43 -22.32 12.60 2.15
N ALA A 44 -21.81 12.39 0.93
CA ALA A 44 -22.53 12.76 -0.28
C ALA A 44 -23.80 11.92 -0.48
N ILE A 45 -23.74 10.63 -0.17
CA ILE A 45 -24.90 9.72 -0.18
C ILE A 45 -25.92 10.15 0.87
N GLU A 46 -25.49 10.39 2.12
CA GLU A 46 -26.37 10.83 3.21
C GLU A 46 -27.05 12.16 2.89
N THR A 47 -26.31 13.13 2.34
CA THR A 47 -26.84 14.43 1.94
C THR A 47 -27.90 14.27 0.85
N ALA A 48 -27.63 13.44 -0.17
CA ALA A 48 -28.58 13.16 -1.23
C ALA A 48 -29.81 12.39 -0.73
N GLN A 49 -29.65 11.53 0.28
CA GLN A 49 -30.75 10.79 0.89
C GLN A 49 -31.63 11.65 1.80
N ALA A 50 -31.05 12.64 2.48
CA ALA A 50 -31.80 13.59 3.30
C ALA A 50 -32.80 14.40 2.45
N THR A 51 -32.44 14.71 1.21
CA THR A 51 -33.35 15.32 0.24
C THR A 51 -34.23 14.26 -0.44
N HIS A 52 -33.70 13.06 -0.68
CA HIS A 52 -34.34 12.01 -1.49
C HIS A 52 -34.23 10.62 -0.84
N PRO A 53 -35.14 10.27 0.07
CA PRO A 53 -35.03 9.03 0.84
C PRO A 53 -35.14 7.79 -0.07
N VAL A 54 -34.02 7.12 -0.30
CA VAL A 54 -33.95 5.83 -1.00
C VAL A 54 -33.21 4.85 -0.11
N THR A 55 -33.98 4.00 0.61
CA THR A 55 -33.44 3.02 1.56
C THR A 55 -32.48 2.03 0.91
N GLU A 56 -32.70 1.68 -0.37
CA GLU A 56 -31.83 0.78 -1.12
C GLU A 56 -30.41 1.35 -1.29
N ALA A 57 -30.23 2.66 -1.43
CA ALA A 57 -28.92 3.26 -1.65
C ALA A 57 -28.00 3.13 -0.41
N ARG A 58 -28.56 3.20 0.81
CA ARG A 58 -27.80 3.01 2.05
C ARG A 58 -27.29 1.57 2.15
N LYS A 59 -28.17 0.61 1.88
CA LYS A 59 -27.84 -0.82 1.89
C LYS A 59 -26.75 -1.18 0.88
N ILE A 60 -26.86 -0.70 -0.35
CA ILE A 60 -25.84 -0.96 -1.38
C ILE A 60 -24.49 -0.36 -0.94
N TRP A 61 -24.50 0.82 -0.34
CA TRP A 61 -23.28 1.46 0.13
C TRP A 61 -22.62 0.73 1.30
N SER A 62 -23.38 0.28 2.30
CA SER A 62 -22.84 -0.52 3.41
C SER A 62 -22.20 -1.83 2.92
N GLU A 63 -22.84 -2.53 1.96
CA GLU A 63 -22.27 -3.74 1.35
C GLU A 63 -20.95 -3.44 0.62
N ALA A 64 -20.87 -2.29 -0.06
CA ALA A 64 -19.65 -1.85 -0.73
C ALA A 64 -18.52 -1.54 0.27
N ARG A 65 -18.84 -0.92 1.41
CA ARG A 65 -17.88 -0.65 2.50
C ARG A 65 -17.38 -1.92 3.16
N ALA A 66 -18.25 -2.90 3.40
CA ALA A 66 -17.85 -4.22 3.89
C ALA A 66 -16.94 -4.95 2.89
N SER A 67 -17.25 -4.87 1.59
CA SER A 67 -16.36 -5.37 0.53
C SER A 67 -15.01 -4.65 0.51
N ALA A 68 -14.99 -3.33 0.64
CA ALA A 68 -13.78 -2.53 0.72
C ALA A 68 -12.91 -2.87 1.94
N SER A 69 -13.53 -3.08 3.10
CA SER A 69 -12.82 -3.45 4.34
C SER A 69 -12.06 -4.77 4.19
N ARG A 70 -12.69 -5.79 3.58
CA ARG A 70 -12.03 -7.06 3.24
C ARG A 70 -10.85 -6.86 2.28
N LYS A 71 -10.97 -5.98 1.30
CA LYS A 71 -9.85 -5.67 0.38
C LYS A 71 -8.68 -4.95 1.05
N MET A 72 -8.92 -4.25 2.16
CA MET A 72 -7.82 -3.70 2.98
C MET A 72 -7.04 -4.80 3.73
N GLU A 73 -7.64 -5.98 3.95
CA GLU A 73 -6.93 -7.13 4.52
C GLU A 73 -5.82 -7.61 3.59
N GLU A 74 -6.05 -7.56 2.28
CA GLU A 74 -5.02 -7.93 1.30
C GLU A 74 -3.82 -6.97 1.33
N LEU A 75 -4.05 -5.68 1.57
CA LEU A 75 -2.95 -4.72 1.82
C LEU A 75 -2.24 -4.97 3.15
N GLN A 76 -2.99 -5.35 4.19
CA GLN A 76 -2.43 -5.71 5.49
C GLN A 76 -1.50 -6.93 5.35
N SER A 77 -1.90 -7.94 4.56
CA SER A 77 -1.10 -9.15 4.32
C SER A 77 0.30 -8.83 3.79
N ILE A 78 0.45 -7.78 2.97
CA ILE A 78 1.78 -7.32 2.49
C ILE A 78 2.68 -6.87 3.63
N THR A 79 2.12 -6.17 4.61
CA THR A 79 2.88 -5.71 5.78
C THR A 79 3.40 -6.91 6.57
N ILE A 80 2.58 -7.94 6.72
CA ILE A 80 2.93 -9.19 7.40
C ILE A 80 4.06 -9.90 6.63
N THR A 81 3.90 -10.12 5.32
CA THR A 81 4.93 -10.80 4.52
C THR A 81 6.24 -10.02 4.46
N CYS A 82 6.21 -8.68 4.50
CA CYS A 82 7.42 -7.86 4.64
C CYS A 82 8.20 -8.20 5.91
N SER A 83 7.52 -8.34 7.05
CA SER A 83 8.13 -8.72 8.33
C SER A 83 8.70 -10.14 8.26
N ASP A 84 7.95 -11.08 7.70
CA ASP A 84 8.35 -12.49 7.61
C ASP A 84 9.58 -12.68 6.74
N ILE A 85 9.66 -12.03 5.57
CA ILE A 85 10.87 -12.06 4.73
C ILE A 85 12.06 -11.49 5.51
N ALA A 86 11.88 -10.40 6.26
CA ALA A 86 12.97 -9.80 7.01
C ALA A 86 13.50 -10.73 8.11
N LEU A 87 12.59 -11.39 8.83
CA LEU A 87 12.92 -12.41 9.83
C LEU A 87 13.62 -13.62 9.20
N GLY A 88 13.11 -14.11 8.08
CA GLY A 88 13.69 -15.22 7.33
C GLY A 88 15.10 -14.92 6.85
N PHE A 89 15.30 -13.76 6.22
CA PHE A 89 16.62 -13.35 5.72
C PHE A 89 17.63 -13.18 6.86
N LEU A 90 17.25 -12.54 7.96
CA LEU A 90 18.15 -12.36 9.11
C LEU A 90 18.52 -13.71 9.75
N SER A 91 17.58 -14.66 9.78
CA SER A 91 17.84 -16.02 10.27
C SER A 91 18.80 -16.77 9.35
N PHE A 92 18.62 -16.64 8.02
CA PHE A 92 19.56 -17.14 7.02
C PHE A 92 20.95 -16.54 7.18
N LEU A 93 21.05 -15.22 7.32
CA LEU A 93 22.33 -14.51 7.50
C LEU A 93 23.06 -14.96 8.77
N HIS A 94 22.33 -15.20 9.86
CA HIS A 94 22.89 -15.73 11.09
C HIS A 94 23.37 -17.18 10.94
N ALA A 95 22.62 -18.02 10.23
CA ALA A 95 23.02 -19.40 9.95
C ALA A 95 24.31 -19.46 9.11
N LEU A 96 24.42 -18.61 8.09
CA LEU A 96 25.64 -18.43 7.30
C LEU A 96 26.84 -18.06 8.18
N ARG A 97 26.69 -17.03 9.01
CA ARG A 97 27.79 -16.53 9.88
C ARG A 97 28.26 -17.56 10.90
N THR A 98 27.37 -18.44 11.38
CA THR A 98 27.67 -19.43 12.43
C THR A 98 28.10 -20.79 11.87
N GLY A 99 28.19 -20.95 10.55
CA GLY A 99 28.58 -22.21 9.91
C GLY A 99 27.60 -23.36 10.17
N ARG A 100 26.37 -23.07 10.60
CA ARG A 100 25.30 -24.07 10.78
C ARG A 100 24.72 -24.43 9.41
N ARG A 101 24.07 -25.60 9.31
CA ARG A 101 23.34 -26.03 8.09
C ARG A 101 22.45 -24.89 7.59
N ASN A 102 22.94 -24.19 6.57
CA ASN A 102 22.33 -22.99 6.00
C ASN A 102 21.13 -23.32 5.12
N SER A 103 21.00 -24.57 4.66
CA SER A 103 19.95 -24.97 3.71
C SER A 103 18.54 -24.77 4.26
N GLU A 104 18.28 -25.10 5.52
CA GLU A 104 16.94 -24.97 6.12
C GLU A 104 16.52 -23.50 6.24
N ALA A 105 17.39 -22.65 6.81
CA ALA A 105 17.12 -21.21 6.94
C ALA A 105 17.03 -20.53 5.57
N TYR A 106 17.83 -20.96 4.60
CA TYR A 106 17.75 -20.49 3.23
C TYR A 106 16.45 -20.89 2.54
N HIS A 107 16.02 -22.15 2.68
CA HIS A 107 14.75 -22.61 2.11
C HIS A 107 13.56 -21.90 2.75
N ALA A 108 13.55 -21.71 4.06
CA ALA A 108 12.53 -20.93 4.75
C ALA A 108 12.46 -19.48 4.23
N PHE A 109 13.61 -18.82 4.06
CA PHE A 109 13.67 -17.50 3.43
C PHE A 109 13.09 -17.51 2.01
N LEU A 110 13.49 -18.48 1.17
CA LEU A 110 12.98 -18.59 -0.19
C LEU A 110 11.46 -18.83 -0.21
N ASP A 111 10.93 -19.66 0.67
CA ASP A 111 9.50 -19.91 0.74
C ASP A 111 8.73 -18.65 1.16
N SER A 112 9.20 -17.90 2.17
CA SER A 112 8.61 -16.60 2.52
C SER A 112 8.65 -15.59 1.37
N THR A 113 9.73 -15.58 0.58
CA THR A 113 9.78 -14.68 -0.60
C THR A 113 8.82 -15.10 -1.71
N ARG A 114 8.54 -16.40 -1.89
CA ARG A 114 7.54 -16.87 -2.86
C ARG A 114 6.14 -16.48 -2.42
N GLU A 115 5.81 -16.73 -1.16
CA GLU A 115 4.52 -16.34 -0.57
C GLU A 115 4.30 -14.83 -0.72
N ALA A 116 5.29 -14.01 -0.37
CA ALA A 116 5.19 -12.56 -0.50
C ALA A 116 4.98 -12.08 -1.94
N PHE A 117 5.56 -12.79 -2.93
CA PHE A 117 5.36 -12.48 -4.34
C PHE A 117 3.91 -12.74 -4.78
N ASP A 118 3.33 -13.85 -4.32
CA ASP A 118 1.95 -14.23 -4.63
C ASP A 118 0.94 -13.32 -3.91
N VAL A 119 1.15 -13.03 -2.63
CA VAL A 119 0.33 -12.09 -1.84
C VAL A 119 0.34 -10.69 -2.47
N ALA A 120 1.48 -10.23 -3.00
CA ALA A 120 1.54 -8.97 -3.73
C ALA A 120 0.70 -8.97 -5.02
N GLY A 121 0.62 -10.10 -5.72
CA GLY A 121 -0.30 -10.26 -6.86
C GLY A 121 -1.76 -10.17 -6.44
N ILE A 122 -2.14 -10.87 -5.36
CA ILE A 122 -3.50 -10.85 -4.81
C ILE A 122 -3.88 -9.43 -4.37
N ALA A 123 -2.99 -8.72 -3.69
CA ALA A 123 -3.21 -7.34 -3.27
C ALA A 123 -3.40 -6.38 -4.45
N GLN A 124 -2.65 -6.57 -5.55
CA GLN A 124 -2.83 -5.76 -6.77
C GLN A 124 -4.22 -5.97 -7.38
N GLU A 125 -4.67 -7.22 -7.50
CA GLU A 125 -6.00 -7.56 -8.00
C GLU A 125 -7.10 -6.99 -7.08
N ALA A 126 -6.95 -7.16 -5.76
CA ALA A 126 -7.88 -6.62 -4.79
C ALA A 126 -8.02 -5.09 -4.89
N MET A 127 -6.94 -4.35 -5.16
CA MET A 127 -7.01 -2.90 -5.34
C MET A 127 -7.72 -2.47 -6.62
N LEU A 128 -7.58 -3.25 -7.70
CA LEU A 128 -8.34 -3.03 -8.93
C LEU A 128 -9.84 -3.28 -8.70
N ASP A 129 -10.18 -4.38 -8.04
CA ASP A 129 -11.56 -4.71 -7.68
C ASP A 129 -12.15 -3.68 -6.71
N PHE A 130 -11.37 -3.18 -5.76
CA PHE A 130 -11.78 -2.10 -4.85
C PHE A 130 -12.22 -0.87 -5.63
N ARG A 131 -11.41 -0.41 -6.60
CA ARG A 131 -11.75 0.75 -7.42
C ARG A 131 -13.04 0.52 -8.21
N GLU A 132 -13.16 -0.65 -8.80
CA GLU A 132 -14.24 -0.97 -9.72
C GLU A 132 -15.57 -1.16 -8.97
N ASP A 133 -15.57 -1.87 -7.85
CA ASP A 133 -16.75 -2.05 -7.00
C ASP A 133 -17.32 -0.71 -6.54
N ILE A 134 -16.46 0.18 -6.04
CA ILE A 134 -16.90 1.50 -5.59
C ILE A 134 -17.45 2.33 -6.76
N ARG A 135 -16.80 2.28 -7.93
CA ARG A 135 -17.28 2.97 -9.14
C ARG A 135 -18.66 2.48 -9.58
N ILE A 136 -18.87 1.17 -9.61
CA ILE A 136 -20.14 0.55 -9.99
C ILE A 136 -21.24 0.92 -9.00
N VAL A 137 -20.95 0.80 -7.69
CA VAL A 137 -21.91 1.11 -6.63
C VAL A 137 -22.33 2.58 -6.66
N VAL A 138 -21.38 3.50 -6.78
CA VAL A 138 -21.66 4.93 -6.89
C VAL A 138 -22.52 5.22 -8.12
N GLY A 139 -22.22 4.58 -9.26
CA GLY A 139 -23.02 4.70 -10.47
C GLY A 139 -24.45 4.21 -10.29
N ARG A 140 -24.64 3.05 -9.65
CA ARG A 140 -25.97 2.50 -9.34
C ARG A 140 -26.75 3.44 -8.42
N ILE A 141 -26.11 3.99 -7.39
CA ILE A 141 -26.74 4.95 -6.47
C ILE A 141 -27.13 6.24 -7.22
N ALA A 142 -26.27 6.74 -8.12
CA ALA A 142 -26.60 7.90 -8.95
C ALA A 142 -27.87 7.66 -9.78
N THR A 143 -27.97 6.50 -10.43
CA THR A 143 -29.17 6.11 -11.19
C THR A 143 -30.41 6.08 -10.31
N LEU A 144 -30.33 5.43 -9.14
CA LEU A 144 -31.44 5.36 -8.18
C LEU A 144 -31.92 6.76 -7.75
N LEU A 145 -31.00 7.67 -7.46
CA LEU A 145 -31.33 9.04 -7.06
C LEU A 145 -31.89 9.89 -8.22
N SER A 146 -31.48 9.60 -9.47
CA SER A 146 -31.89 10.36 -10.66
C SER A 146 -33.29 10.02 -11.19
N ASN A 147 -33.79 8.81 -10.92
CA ASN A 147 -35.04 8.29 -11.51
C ASN A 147 -36.30 9.09 -11.15
N ASP A 148 -36.21 9.97 -10.15
CA ASP A 148 -37.30 10.82 -9.67
C ASP A 148 -37.31 12.24 -10.30
N GLY A 149 -36.48 12.51 -11.31
CA GLY A 149 -36.42 13.83 -11.99
C GLY A 149 -35.79 14.94 -11.13
N LYS A 150 -35.03 14.55 -10.10
CA LYS A 150 -34.44 15.43 -9.09
C LYS A 150 -33.01 15.82 -9.44
N ASP A 151 -32.60 17.01 -9.01
CA ASP A 151 -31.23 17.49 -9.22
C ASP A 151 -30.25 16.78 -8.28
N ILE A 152 -29.37 15.96 -8.86
CA ILE A 152 -28.31 15.23 -8.15
C ILE A 152 -26.91 15.73 -8.53
N SER A 153 -26.81 16.91 -9.14
CA SER A 153 -25.55 17.46 -9.69
C SER A 153 -24.43 17.55 -8.65
N SER A 154 -24.76 17.94 -7.42
CA SER A 154 -23.80 18.01 -6.30
C SER A 154 -23.25 16.62 -5.96
N PHE A 155 -24.12 15.61 -5.84
CA PHE A 155 -23.71 14.23 -5.60
C PHE A 155 -22.79 13.71 -6.73
N VAL A 156 -23.17 13.93 -7.99
CA VAL A 156 -22.38 13.51 -9.16
C VAL A 156 -21.01 14.17 -9.16
N THR A 157 -20.92 15.45 -8.80
CA THR A 157 -19.67 16.20 -8.77
C THR A 157 -18.72 15.68 -7.67
N GLU A 158 -19.21 15.57 -6.44
CA GLU A 158 -18.42 15.10 -5.30
C GLU A 158 -17.97 13.64 -5.47
N SER A 159 -18.87 12.80 -5.98
CA SER A 159 -18.56 11.40 -6.24
C SER A 159 -17.53 11.22 -7.35
N SER A 160 -17.62 11.99 -8.44
CA SER A 160 -16.61 11.97 -9.52
C SER A 160 -15.22 12.36 -9.03
N GLN A 161 -15.13 13.40 -8.19
CA GLN A 161 -13.84 13.82 -7.60
C GLN A 161 -13.26 12.76 -6.66
N SER A 162 -14.12 12.13 -5.86
CA SER A 162 -13.71 11.08 -4.92
C SER A 162 -13.26 9.83 -5.66
N LEU A 163 -14.00 9.38 -6.68
CA LEU A 163 -13.65 8.25 -7.53
C LEU A 163 -12.31 8.46 -8.25
N LEU A 164 -12.04 9.67 -8.76
CA LEU A 164 -10.75 9.99 -9.38
C LEU A 164 -9.60 9.84 -8.38
N LYS A 165 -9.75 10.35 -7.16
CA LYS A 165 -8.72 10.23 -6.12
C LYS A 165 -8.52 8.79 -5.65
N LEU A 166 -9.59 8.01 -5.54
CA LEU A 166 -9.50 6.57 -5.27
C LEU A 166 -8.73 5.85 -6.38
N ALA A 167 -9.03 6.17 -7.65
CA ALA A 167 -8.33 5.58 -8.80
C ALA A 167 -6.82 5.90 -8.77
N THR A 168 -6.45 7.16 -8.50
CA THR A 168 -5.04 7.55 -8.35
C THR A 168 -4.37 6.82 -7.18
N GLY A 169 -5.03 6.71 -6.02
CA GLY A 169 -4.47 5.96 -4.89
C GLY A 169 -4.26 4.47 -5.21
N VAL A 170 -5.17 3.85 -5.96
CA VAL A 170 -5.03 2.45 -6.42
C VAL A 170 -3.85 2.30 -7.38
N GLU A 171 -3.65 3.23 -8.31
CA GLU A 171 -2.48 3.23 -9.19
C GLU A 171 -1.18 3.37 -8.40
N GLU A 172 -1.15 4.23 -7.38
CA GLU A 172 0.00 4.38 -6.49
C GLU A 172 0.27 3.11 -5.66
N CYS A 173 -0.76 2.47 -5.10
CA CYS A 173 -0.63 1.16 -4.44
C CYS A 173 -0.05 0.11 -5.38
N ASN A 174 -0.59 -0.01 -6.60
CA ASN A 174 -0.13 -0.99 -7.57
C ASN A 174 1.32 -0.76 -8.00
N ALA A 175 1.76 0.49 -8.11
CA ALA A 175 3.15 0.83 -8.39
C ALA A 175 4.07 0.38 -7.25
N ILE A 176 3.67 0.60 -5.99
CA ILE A 176 4.43 0.14 -4.81
C ILE A 176 4.51 -1.39 -4.77
N LEU A 177 3.39 -2.07 -5.03
CA LEU A 177 3.32 -3.53 -5.07
C LEU A 177 4.19 -4.11 -6.20
N GLU A 178 4.22 -3.46 -7.36
CA GLU A 178 5.07 -3.88 -8.46
C GLU A 178 6.57 -3.72 -8.13
N GLU A 179 6.95 -2.57 -7.54
CA GLU A 179 8.32 -2.36 -7.06
C GLU A 179 8.72 -3.41 -6.02
N TYR A 180 7.80 -3.73 -5.11
CA TYR A 180 7.98 -4.77 -4.09
C TYR A 180 8.19 -6.16 -4.73
N ARG A 181 7.37 -6.53 -5.72
CA ARG A 181 7.48 -7.80 -6.46
C ARG A 181 8.81 -7.92 -7.20
N GLU A 182 9.27 -6.86 -7.84
CA GLU A 182 10.57 -6.85 -8.53
C GLU A 182 11.74 -6.95 -7.53
N ALA A 183 11.65 -6.28 -6.39
CA ALA A 183 12.66 -6.40 -5.34
C ALA A 183 12.69 -7.81 -4.73
N ILE A 184 11.54 -8.45 -4.54
CA ILE A 184 11.46 -9.85 -4.08
C ILE A 184 12.08 -10.80 -5.10
N LYS A 185 11.80 -10.63 -6.39
CA LYS A 185 12.43 -11.45 -7.45
C LYS A 185 13.95 -11.35 -7.38
N GLU A 186 14.49 -10.16 -7.08
CA GLU A 186 15.93 -9.99 -6.92
C GLU A 186 16.44 -10.66 -5.64
N ALA A 187 15.70 -10.59 -4.53
CA ALA A 187 16.01 -11.27 -3.29
C ALA A 187 15.98 -12.81 -3.45
N GLN A 188 15.06 -13.34 -4.26
CA GLN A 188 14.98 -14.77 -4.61
C GLN A 188 16.21 -15.27 -5.39
N ARG A 189 16.91 -14.38 -6.09
CA ARG A 189 18.19 -14.70 -6.77
C ARG A 189 19.36 -14.80 -5.80
N GLN A 190 19.12 -14.72 -4.48
CA GLN A 190 20.13 -15.02 -3.48
C GLN A 190 20.70 -16.40 -3.74
N SER A 191 22.00 -16.47 -4.04
CA SER A 191 22.70 -17.73 -4.25
C SER A 191 23.25 -18.26 -2.93
N LEU A 192 23.26 -19.59 -2.79
CA LEU A 192 24.00 -20.33 -1.77
C LEU A 192 25.45 -20.64 -2.19
N ASP A 193 25.82 -20.40 -3.45
CA ASP A 193 27.10 -20.85 -3.99
C ASP A 193 28.24 -19.90 -3.58
N GLU A 194 28.76 -20.12 -2.37
CA GLU A 194 29.90 -19.43 -1.75
C GLU A 194 31.25 -19.76 -2.41
N LYS A 195 31.27 -20.66 -3.40
CA LYS A 195 32.50 -21.38 -3.79
C LYS A 195 33.57 -20.55 -4.48
N ASP A 196 33.20 -19.44 -5.11
CA ASP A 196 34.15 -18.64 -5.89
C ASP A 196 34.49 -17.28 -5.26
N ASN A 197 33.71 -16.79 -4.28
CA ASN A 197 33.98 -15.57 -3.50
C ASN A 197 32.98 -15.44 -2.33
N PRO A 198 33.40 -15.55 -1.06
CA PRO A 198 32.50 -15.31 0.08
C PRO A 198 32.19 -13.82 0.26
N PRO A 199 31.04 -13.44 0.86
CA PRO A 199 30.74 -12.05 1.16
C PRO A 199 31.78 -11.46 2.12
N SER A 200 32.17 -10.20 1.94
CA SER A 200 33.07 -9.53 2.88
C SER A 200 32.36 -9.24 4.22
N GLU A 201 33.12 -9.03 5.30
CA GLU A 201 32.52 -8.65 6.59
C GLU A 201 31.78 -7.30 6.51
N GLU A 202 32.27 -6.37 5.69
CA GLU A 202 31.59 -5.09 5.43
C GLU A 202 30.26 -5.30 4.69
N GLU A 203 30.21 -6.21 3.72
CA GLU A 203 28.97 -6.57 3.02
C GLU A 203 27.98 -7.21 4.00
N PHE A 204 28.43 -8.16 4.82
CA PHE A 204 27.62 -8.78 5.87
C PHE A 204 27.01 -7.74 6.81
N HIS A 205 27.83 -6.84 7.36
CA HIS A 205 27.37 -5.85 8.32
C HIS A 205 26.37 -4.89 7.70
N MET A 206 26.69 -4.35 6.53
CA MET A 206 25.80 -3.44 5.79
C MET A 206 24.45 -4.10 5.47
N VAL A 207 24.46 -5.33 4.93
CA VAL A 207 23.22 -6.01 4.56
C VAL A 207 22.40 -6.35 5.81
N GLN A 208 23.05 -6.81 6.88
CA GLN A 208 22.40 -7.05 8.17
C GLN A 208 21.70 -5.79 8.68
N GLU A 209 22.40 -4.66 8.71
CA GLU A 209 21.83 -3.37 9.15
C GLU A 209 20.62 -2.97 8.30
N LYS A 210 20.71 -3.15 6.97
CA LYS A 210 19.61 -2.83 6.05
C LYS A 210 18.39 -3.69 6.30
N TRP A 211 18.56 -4.99 6.47
CA TRP A 211 17.45 -5.90 6.79
C TRP A 211 16.88 -5.68 8.19
N GLN A 212 17.70 -5.32 9.18
CA GLN A 212 17.23 -4.92 10.50
C GLN A 212 16.40 -3.64 10.44
N ALA A 213 16.87 -2.63 9.70
CA ALA A 213 16.11 -1.41 9.49
C ALA A 213 14.79 -1.68 8.76
N TYR A 214 14.82 -2.55 7.74
CA TYR A 214 13.63 -2.98 7.02
C TYR A 214 12.64 -3.71 7.92
N LYS A 215 13.10 -4.65 8.76
CA LYS A 215 12.28 -5.33 9.76
C LYS A 215 11.56 -4.33 10.68
N LEU A 216 12.27 -3.32 11.16
CA LEU A 216 11.70 -2.32 12.06
C LEU A 216 10.56 -1.54 11.41
N VAL A 217 10.69 -1.17 10.13
CA VAL A 217 9.62 -0.45 9.41
C VAL A 217 8.51 -1.39 8.89
N ALA A 218 8.80 -2.67 8.73
CA ALA A 218 7.82 -3.69 8.31
C ALA A 218 7.03 -4.27 9.49
N GLU A 219 7.33 -3.86 10.73
CA GLU A 219 6.68 -4.39 11.93
C GLU A 219 5.16 -4.17 11.88
N PRO A 220 4.34 -5.24 11.86
CA PRO A 220 2.90 -5.12 11.64
C PRO A 220 2.19 -4.27 12.68
N THR A 221 2.70 -4.23 13.92
CA THR A 221 2.11 -3.45 15.01
C THR A 221 2.30 -1.93 14.87
N LEU A 222 3.13 -1.47 13.93
CA LEU A 222 3.27 -0.04 13.65
C LEU A 222 2.04 0.57 12.98
N TYR A 223 1.24 -0.27 12.34
CA TYR A 223 0.13 0.15 11.50
C TYR A 223 -1.18 -0.31 12.13
N ASN A 224 -2.10 0.62 12.34
CA ASN A 224 -3.39 0.29 12.95
C ASN A 224 -4.39 -0.20 11.90
N TRP A 225 -4.04 -1.31 11.23
CA TRP A 225 -4.90 -1.98 10.26
C TRP A 225 -6.29 -2.35 10.83
N PRO A 226 -6.44 -2.83 12.08
CA PRO A 226 -7.75 -3.08 12.67
C PRO A 226 -8.63 -1.81 12.68
N GLN A 227 -8.11 -0.69 13.19
CA GLN A 227 -8.86 0.56 13.23
C GLN A 227 -9.19 1.09 11.82
N LEU A 228 -8.27 0.92 10.86
CA LEU A 228 -8.53 1.31 9.47
C LEU A 228 -9.68 0.49 8.88
N LYS A 229 -9.70 -0.82 9.08
CA LYS A 229 -10.74 -1.71 8.57
C LYS A 229 -12.11 -1.42 9.19
N ASP A 230 -12.16 -1.17 10.50
CA ASP A 230 -13.37 -0.76 11.20
C ASP A 230 -13.87 0.60 10.67
N ALA A 231 -12.97 1.56 10.48
CA ALA A 231 -13.31 2.85 9.92
C ALA A 231 -13.79 2.75 8.46
N VAL A 232 -13.20 1.87 7.65
CA VAL A 232 -13.62 1.60 6.26
C VAL A 232 -14.98 0.91 6.23
N LEU A 233 -15.25 -0.02 7.14
CA LEU A 233 -16.56 -0.66 7.28
C LEU A 233 -17.64 0.42 7.53
N GLY A 234 -17.33 1.39 8.40
CA GLY A 234 -18.29 2.41 8.82
C GLY A 234 -19.27 1.84 9.86
N ASP A 235 -19.95 2.73 10.58
CA ASP A 235 -20.91 2.33 11.60
C ASP A 235 -22.24 1.93 10.92
N GLU A 236 -22.73 0.71 11.14
CA GLU A 236 -23.97 0.23 10.51
C GLU A 236 -25.25 0.81 11.18
N ASP A 237 -25.12 1.48 12.34
CA ASP A 237 -26.27 1.88 13.19
C ASP A 237 -26.25 3.33 13.75
N TYR A 238 -25.47 4.27 13.20
CA TYR A 238 -25.38 5.62 13.78
C TYR A 238 -26.53 6.57 13.35
N ASP A 239 -27.67 6.52 14.05
CA ASP A 239 -28.77 7.51 14.00
C ASP A 239 -28.57 8.66 15.04
N GLY A 240 -27.32 9.07 15.33
CA GLY A 240 -26.97 10.13 16.29
C GLY A 240 -26.58 11.46 15.64
N PRO A 241 -26.65 12.62 16.36
CA PRO A 241 -26.51 13.93 15.74
C PRO A 241 -25.10 14.14 15.19
N ALA A 242 -25.02 14.87 14.07
CA ALA A 242 -23.80 15.23 13.37
C ALA A 242 -22.68 15.60 14.36
N MET A 243 -21.59 14.81 14.36
CA MET A 243 -20.42 15.15 15.14
C MET A 243 -19.86 16.47 14.63
N SER A 244 -20.02 17.50 15.46
CA SER A 244 -19.28 18.74 15.35
C SER A 244 -17.78 18.40 15.36
N SER A 245 -17.10 18.75 14.27
CA SER A 245 -15.63 18.81 14.18
C SER A 245 -15.10 19.61 15.35
N ASN A 246 -14.71 18.96 16.44
CA ASN A 246 -13.85 19.46 17.51
C ASN A 246 -13.68 18.33 18.52
N ASN A 247 -12.67 17.48 18.32
CA ASN A 247 -11.92 16.76 19.37
C ASN A 247 -10.93 15.80 18.70
N LEU A 248 -9.93 16.37 18.04
CA LEU A 248 -8.69 15.69 17.66
C LEU A 248 -7.57 16.33 18.48
N THR A 249 -7.50 15.97 19.75
CA THR A 249 -6.40 16.35 20.62
C THR A 249 -6.01 15.17 21.48
N GLY A 250 -4.81 14.65 21.22
CA GLY A 250 -4.13 13.73 22.13
C GLY A 250 -3.86 12.34 21.55
N SER A 251 -3.03 12.24 20.52
CA SER A 251 -2.20 11.04 20.35
C SER A 251 -0.76 11.47 20.14
N THR A 252 0.05 11.27 21.18
CA THR A 252 1.47 11.60 21.24
C THR A 252 2.25 10.47 20.56
N ALA A 253 2.48 10.59 19.25
CA ALA A 253 3.50 9.82 18.56
C ALA A 253 4.85 10.57 18.63
N PRO A 254 5.99 9.86 18.73
CA PRO A 254 7.28 10.51 18.91
C PRO A 254 7.70 11.27 17.65
N SER A 255 8.07 12.54 17.85
CA SER A 255 8.65 13.42 16.85
C SER A 255 10.02 12.88 16.42
N ILE A 256 10.05 12.11 15.33
CA ILE A 256 11.26 11.89 14.56
C ILE A 256 11.17 12.83 13.35
N SER A 257 12.03 13.85 13.37
CA SER A 257 12.20 14.84 12.30
C SER A 257 12.53 14.16 10.96
N SER A 258 11.50 13.78 10.22
CA SER A 258 11.56 13.50 8.80
C SER A 258 11.42 14.83 8.06
N LYS A 259 12.55 15.37 7.58
CA LYS A 259 12.54 16.38 6.54
C LYS A 259 11.92 15.73 5.31
N SER A 260 10.60 15.86 5.13
CA SER A 260 9.89 15.37 3.96
C SER A 260 10.49 16.01 2.71
N HIS A 261 11.40 15.30 2.05
CA HIS A 261 11.71 15.58 0.65
C HIS A 261 10.45 15.23 -0.12
N LYS A 262 9.64 16.27 -0.31
CA LYS A 262 8.42 16.33 -1.11
C LYS A 262 8.41 15.28 -2.21
N ILE A 263 7.31 14.52 -2.21
CA ILE A 263 6.78 13.62 -3.24
C ILE A 263 6.75 14.36 -4.59
N PHE A 264 7.92 14.50 -5.23
CA PHE A 264 8.10 15.19 -6.52
C PHE A 264 8.46 14.21 -7.65
N PHE A 265 8.71 12.94 -7.34
CA PHE A 265 9.16 11.96 -8.33
C PHE A 265 8.05 11.63 -9.34
N TRP A 266 6.81 11.46 -8.89
CA TRP A 266 5.73 10.91 -9.70
C TRP A 266 5.14 11.87 -10.74
N ARG A 267 5.15 13.20 -10.50
CA ARG A 267 4.79 14.20 -11.53
C ARG A 267 5.68 14.13 -12.77
N LYS A 268 6.90 13.57 -12.66
CA LYS A 268 7.84 13.43 -13.78
C LYS A 268 7.63 12.12 -14.56
N LEU A 269 7.19 11.04 -13.90
CA LEU A 269 6.93 9.75 -14.54
C LEU A 269 5.65 9.79 -15.39
N PHE A 270 4.56 10.38 -14.87
CA PHE A 270 3.30 10.51 -15.62
C PHE A 270 3.38 11.47 -16.82
N ARG A 271 4.25 12.49 -16.78
CA ARG A 271 4.56 13.30 -17.98
C ARG A 271 5.27 12.50 -19.08
N ARG A 272 5.98 11.43 -18.72
CA ARG A 272 6.73 10.60 -19.68
C ARG A 272 5.82 9.57 -20.34
N ILE A 273 4.86 8.99 -19.61
CA ILE A 273 3.89 8.03 -20.14
C ILE A 273 2.86 8.73 -21.05
N PHE A 274 2.35 9.92 -20.66
CA PHE A 274 1.41 10.67 -21.52
C PHE A 274 2.03 11.14 -22.85
N ARG A 275 3.34 11.44 -22.88
CA ARG A 275 4.03 11.81 -24.13
C ARG A 275 4.22 10.62 -25.08
N VAL A 276 4.24 9.38 -24.58
CA VAL A 276 4.38 8.18 -25.41
C VAL A 276 3.05 7.80 -26.07
N PHE A 277 1.92 8.00 -25.38
CA PHE A 277 0.60 7.73 -25.96
C PHE A 277 0.17 8.81 -26.96
N HIS A 278 0.43 10.10 -26.69
CA HIS A 278 0.05 11.17 -27.64
C HIS A 278 0.93 11.28 -28.89
N ARG A 279 2.08 10.59 -28.94
CA ARG A 279 2.94 10.54 -30.14
C ARG A 279 2.59 9.38 -31.09
N ARG A 280 1.69 8.47 -30.69
CA ARG A 280 1.23 7.35 -31.53
C ARG A 280 -0.07 7.60 -32.29
N GLU A 281 -0.74 8.72 -32.06
CA GLU A 281 -1.96 9.11 -32.80
C GLU A 281 -1.72 10.17 -33.88
N SER A 282 -0.47 10.62 -34.10
CA SER A 282 -0.12 11.61 -35.15
C SER A 282 0.56 10.99 -36.39
N VAL A 283 0.51 9.67 -36.56
CA VAL A 283 0.96 9.01 -37.80
C VAL A 283 -0.11 8.04 -38.26
N ARG A 284 -1.15 8.60 -38.87
CA ARG A 284 -1.90 8.03 -39.99
C ARG A 284 -2.46 9.17 -40.81
#